data_AF-A0A3L6FGF4-F1
#
_entry.id   AF-A0A3L6FGF4-F1
#
_cell.length_a   1.000
_cell.length_b   1.000
_cell.length_c   1.000
_cell.angle_alpha   90.00
_cell.angle_beta   90.00
_cell.angle_gamma   90.00
#
_symmetry.space_group_name_H-M   'P 1'
#
loop_
_entity.id
_entity.type
_entity.pdbx_description
1 polymer ?
#
loop_
_entity_poly.entity_id
_entity_poly.type
_entity_poly.pdbx_seq_one_letter_code
_entity_poly.pdbx_strand_id
1 'polypeptide(L)'
;MVAETKPAATSGVAGEMEVEAYRRLFPVAFLERHLGESVRIDSRRLREARPTTVALGAVSSAHGSALARLGETAMLASVKLEVMSPPAEHPDEGSIAVEFHMPPICSPLVRPGRPAEIAPVISKALEDVLTRFFVSPLTSAL
;
A
#
# COMPACT_ATOMS: atom_id res chain seq x y z
N MET A 1 -31.07 -29.72 31.77
CA MET A 1 -29.79 -29.08 31.37
C MET A 1 -29.32 -29.75 30.09
N VAL A 2 -29.91 -29.39 28.96
CA VAL A 2 -29.54 -29.95 27.66
C VAL A 2 -28.28 -29.23 27.20
N ALA A 3 -27.18 -29.98 27.15
CA ALA A 3 -25.89 -29.49 26.70
C ALA A 3 -25.99 -29.08 25.22
N GLU A 4 -25.72 -27.81 24.95
CA GLU A 4 -25.62 -27.26 23.60
C GLU A 4 -24.34 -27.81 22.97
N THR A 5 -24.51 -28.81 22.11
CA THR A 5 -23.43 -29.42 21.36
C THR A 5 -22.91 -28.43 20.33
N LYS A 6 -21.71 -27.87 20.60
CA LYS A 6 -20.91 -27.09 19.66
C LYS A 6 -20.77 -27.89 18.35
N PRO A 7 -21.23 -27.38 17.20
CA PRO A 7 -21.15 -28.14 15.96
C PRO A 7 -19.69 -28.37 15.61
N ALA A 8 -19.35 -29.64 15.37
CA ALA A 8 -18.04 -30.08 14.93
C ALA A 8 -17.78 -29.47 13.55
N ALA A 9 -16.64 -28.77 13.41
CA ALA A 9 -16.21 -28.21 12.15
C ALA A 9 -15.93 -29.34 11.15
N THR A 10 -16.81 -29.48 10.16
CA THR A 10 -16.61 -30.34 9.00
C THR A 10 -15.49 -29.76 8.16
N SER A 11 -14.26 -30.23 8.36
CA SER A 11 -13.09 -29.88 7.55
C SER A 11 -13.17 -30.58 6.18
N GLY A 12 -14.00 -30.06 5.29
CA GLY A 12 -14.13 -30.49 3.91
C GLY A 12 -14.39 -29.30 2.98
N VAL A 13 -14.12 -29.49 1.69
CA VAL A 13 -14.24 -28.48 0.61
C VAL A 13 -15.62 -27.80 0.57
N ALA A 14 -16.68 -28.52 1.00
CA ALA A 14 -18.03 -27.98 1.12
C ALA A 14 -18.14 -26.87 2.20
N GLY A 15 -17.48 -27.03 3.34
CA GLY A 15 -17.45 -26.01 4.40
C GLY A 15 -16.66 -24.78 3.98
N GLU A 16 -15.57 -24.95 3.22
CA GLU A 16 -14.81 -23.82 2.66
C GLU A 16 -15.63 -23.02 1.64
N MET A 17 -16.40 -23.71 0.78
CA MET A 17 -17.33 -23.07 -0.16
C MET A 17 -18.46 -22.31 0.56
N GLU A 18 -19.00 -22.85 1.65
CA GLU A 18 -20.03 -22.16 2.44
C GLU A 18 -19.50 -20.88 3.09
N VAL A 19 -18.26 -20.90 3.61
CA VAL A 19 -17.63 -19.72 4.21
C VAL A 19 -17.36 -18.63 3.17
N GLU A 20 -16.81 -19.00 2.01
CA GLU A 20 -16.54 -18.04 0.92
C GLU A 20 -17.85 -17.47 0.34
N ALA A 21 -18.90 -18.29 0.22
CA ALA A 21 -20.22 -17.82 -0.18
C ALA A 21 -20.80 -16.84 0.84
N TYR A 22 -20.73 -17.16 2.13
CA TYR A 22 -21.21 -16.30 3.21
C TYR A 22 -20.46 -14.95 3.25
N ARG A 23 -19.14 -14.97 3.05
CA ARG A 23 -18.31 -13.75 2.94
C ARG A 23 -18.77 -12.84 1.80
N ARG A 24 -19.14 -13.42 0.65
CA ARG A 24 -19.60 -12.64 -0.53
C ARG A 24 -21.03 -12.16 -0.39
N LEU A 25 -21.93 -12.98 0.17
CA LEU A 25 -23.34 -12.67 0.32
C LEU A 25 -23.60 -11.66 1.47
N PHE A 26 -22.87 -11.78 2.58
CA PHE A 26 -23.08 -10.98 3.78
C PHE A 26 -21.77 -10.37 4.31
N PRO A 27 -21.14 -9.45 3.57
CA PRO A 27 -19.81 -8.93 3.91
C PRO A 27 -19.78 -8.19 5.26
N VAL A 28 -20.81 -7.40 5.57
CA VAL A 28 -20.88 -6.62 6.82
C VAL A 28 -21.00 -7.54 8.04
N ALA A 29 -21.97 -8.46 8.03
CA ALA A 29 -22.15 -9.41 9.13
C ALA A 29 -20.93 -10.33 9.33
N PHE A 30 -20.28 -10.72 8.23
CA PHE A 30 -19.03 -11.49 8.28
C PHE A 30 -17.90 -10.71 8.96
N LEU A 31 -17.72 -9.43 8.62
CA LEU A 31 -16.72 -8.55 9.22
C LEU A 31 -17.01 -8.28 10.71
N GLU A 32 -18.26 -8.00 11.07
CA GLU A 32 -18.68 -7.75 12.45
C GLU A 32 -18.40 -8.94 13.37
N ARG A 33 -18.66 -10.16 12.90
CA ARG A 33 -18.33 -11.38 13.64
C ARG A 33 -16.83 -11.48 13.94
N HIS A 34 -15.99 -11.26 12.93
CA HIS A 34 -14.53 -11.31 13.09
C HIS A 34 -14.02 -10.21 14.03
N LEU A 35 -14.58 -9.00 13.93
CA LEU A 35 -14.27 -7.90 14.84
C LEU A 35 -14.68 -8.21 16.29
N GLY A 36 -15.83 -8.86 16.51
CA GLY A 36 -16.25 -9.33 17.83
C GLY A 36 -15.30 -10.35 18.44
N GLU A 37 -14.70 -11.21 17.61
CA GLU A 37 -13.68 -12.19 17.99
C GLU A 37 -12.26 -11.57 18.10
N SER A 38 -12.11 -10.27 17.85
CA SER A 38 -10.82 -9.55 17.84
C SER A 38 -9.77 -10.12 16.87
N VAL A 39 -10.24 -10.76 15.79
CA VAL A 39 -9.41 -11.39 14.76
C VAL A 39 -9.77 -10.80 13.40
N ARG A 40 -8.79 -10.60 12.53
CA ARG A 40 -9.01 -10.14 11.16
C ARG A 40 -9.36 -11.32 10.25
N ILE A 41 -9.93 -11.02 9.09
CA ILE A 41 -10.27 -12.01 8.05
C ILE A 41 -9.09 -12.87 7.57
N ASP A 42 -7.86 -12.44 7.82
CA ASP A 42 -6.63 -13.14 7.48
C ASP A 42 -5.93 -13.71 8.71
N SER A 43 -6.68 -14.00 9.77
CA SER A 43 -6.25 -14.60 11.05
C SER A 43 -5.28 -13.77 11.89
N ARG A 44 -4.99 -12.53 11.49
CA ARG A 44 -4.09 -11.63 12.23
C ARG A 44 -4.81 -10.88 13.35
N ARG A 45 -4.09 -10.46 14.38
CA ARG A 45 -4.65 -9.60 15.44
C ARG A 45 -4.95 -8.20 14.90
N LEU A 46 -5.86 -7.46 15.57
CA LEU A 46 -6.25 -6.11 15.16
C LEU A 46 -5.08 -5.12 15.03
N ARG A 47 -4.06 -5.24 15.90
CA ARG A 47 -2.87 -4.37 15.91
C ARG A 47 -1.68 -4.95 15.14
N GLU A 48 -1.83 -6.10 14.50
CA GLU A 48 -0.74 -6.77 13.81
C GLU A 48 -0.62 -6.27 12.37
N ALA A 49 0.58 -5.83 12.00
CA ALA A 49 0.90 -5.37 10.66
C ALA A 49 0.93 -6.55 9.66
N ARG A 50 0.85 -6.26 8.35
CA ARG A 50 1.11 -7.31 7.34
C ARG A 50 2.59 -7.67 7.37
N PRO A 51 2.96 -8.93 7.03
CA PRO A 51 4.37 -9.29 6.87
C PRO A 51 5.01 -8.31 5.88
N THR A 52 6.04 -7.61 6.35
CA THR A 52 6.67 -6.52 5.60
C THR A 52 8.10 -6.91 5.29
N THR A 53 8.50 -6.79 4.03
CA THR A 53 9.87 -7.00 3.57
C THR A 53 10.33 -5.81 2.76
N VAL A 54 11.59 -5.42 2.90
CA VAL A 54 12.18 -4.30 2.16
C VAL A 54 13.50 -4.76 1.57
N ALA A 55 13.63 -4.64 0.25
CA ALA A 55 14.86 -4.89 -0.47
C ALA A 55 15.41 -3.56 -1.00
N LEU A 56 16.58 -3.16 -0.52
CA LEU A 56 17.27 -1.95 -0.98
C LEU A 56 18.08 -2.26 -2.26
N GLY A 57 18.27 -1.25 -3.11
CA GLY A 57 19.06 -1.40 -4.34
C GLY A 57 18.37 -2.24 -5.42
N ALA A 58 17.03 -2.30 -5.42
CA ALA A 58 16.25 -3.08 -6.39
C ALA A 58 16.45 -2.64 -7.86
N VAL A 59 16.81 -1.37 -8.07
CA VAL A 59 17.09 -0.77 -9.38
C VAL A 59 18.52 -0.25 -9.38
N SER A 60 19.38 -0.83 -10.22
CA SER A 60 20.79 -0.50 -10.33
C SER A 60 21.06 0.82 -11.07
N SER A 61 20.13 1.28 -11.91
CA SER A 61 20.25 2.54 -12.65
C SER A 61 19.85 3.79 -11.87
N ALA A 62 19.27 3.62 -10.68
CA ALA A 62 18.84 4.72 -9.81
C ALA A 62 19.89 4.99 -8.72
N HIS A 63 19.98 6.23 -8.25
CA HIS A 63 20.89 6.61 -7.15
C HIS A 63 20.47 5.97 -5.82
N GLY A 64 19.17 5.81 -5.62
CA GLY A 64 18.59 5.05 -4.53
C GLY A 64 17.37 4.29 -5.02
N SER A 65 17.14 3.09 -4.49
CA SER A 65 15.93 2.33 -4.79
C SER A 65 15.56 1.39 -3.66
N ALA A 66 14.26 1.13 -3.52
CA ALA A 66 13.72 0.22 -2.53
C ALA A 66 12.46 -0.47 -3.07
N LEU A 67 12.42 -1.80 -2.95
CA LEU A 67 11.24 -2.61 -3.17
C LEU A 67 10.66 -3.02 -1.82
N ALA A 68 9.49 -2.47 -1.47
CA ALA A 68 8.77 -2.80 -0.25
C ALA A 68 7.59 -3.72 -0.58
N ARG A 69 7.44 -4.83 0.16
CA ARG A 69 6.27 -5.72 0.07
C ARG A 69 5.58 -5.79 1.42
N LEU A 70 4.28 -5.50 1.45
CA LEU A 70 3.39 -5.63 2.61
C LEU A 70 2.33 -6.69 2.30
N GLY A 71 2.61 -7.94 2.65
CA GLY A 71 1.81 -9.09 2.23
C GLY A 71 1.80 -9.20 0.69
N GLU A 72 0.61 -9.08 0.10
CA GLU A 72 0.41 -9.15 -1.36
C GLU A 72 0.63 -7.81 -2.07
N THR A 73 0.73 -6.71 -1.34
CA THR A 73 0.98 -5.38 -1.94
C THR A 73 2.47 -5.14 -2.08
N ALA A 74 2.96 -4.89 -3.30
CA ALA A 74 4.34 -4.52 -3.56
C ALA A 74 4.43 -3.09 -4.13
N MET A 75 5.43 -2.34 -3.70
CA MET A 75 5.74 -0.99 -4.19
C MET A 75 7.23 -0.86 -4.45
N LEU A 76 7.57 -0.30 -5.61
CA LEU A 76 8.93 0.03 -5.98
C LEU A 76 9.11 1.54 -5.97
N ALA A 77 10.08 2.02 -5.21
CA ALA A 77 10.49 3.42 -5.20
C ALA A 77 11.92 3.55 -5.72
N SER A 78 12.18 4.57 -6.51
CA SER A 78 13.50 4.91 -7.01
C SER A 78 13.71 6.42 -6.97
N VAL A 79 14.91 6.83 -6.56
CA VAL A 79 15.33 8.23 -6.51
C VAL A 79 16.40 8.43 -7.56
N LYS A 80 16.20 9.44 -8.40
CA LYS A 80 17.18 9.90 -9.37
C LYS A 80 17.54 11.34 -9.03
N LEU A 81 18.83 11.63 -9.02
CA LEU A 81 19.38 12.95 -8.75
C LEU A 81 19.99 13.46 -10.06
N GLU A 82 19.70 14.71 -10.40
CA GLU A 82 20.26 15.40 -11.55
C GLU A 82 20.60 16.83 -11.14
N VAL A 83 21.70 17.36 -11.67
CA VAL A 83 22.09 18.76 -11.45
C VAL A 83 21.36 19.60 -12.51
N MET A 84 20.48 20.48 -12.06
CA MET A 84 19.72 21.39 -12.92
C MET A 84 19.91 22.84 -12.46
N SER A 85 19.82 23.77 -13.41
CA SER A 85 19.81 25.20 -13.06
C SER A 85 18.50 25.54 -12.31
N PRO A 86 18.60 26.17 -11.13
CA PRO A 86 17.41 26.53 -10.35
C PRO A 86 16.59 27.61 -11.06
N PRO A 87 15.29 27.71 -10.76
CA PRO A 87 14.43 28.75 -11.30
C PRO A 87 14.88 30.14 -10.84
N ALA A 88 14.74 31.14 -11.72
CA ALA A 88 15.19 32.52 -11.46
C ALA A 88 14.54 33.17 -10.23
N GLU A 89 13.36 32.67 -9.82
CA GLU A 89 12.64 33.16 -8.65
C GLU A 89 13.30 32.72 -7.33
N HIS A 90 13.95 31.55 -7.30
CA HIS A 90 14.56 30.97 -6.09
C HIS A 90 15.89 30.26 -6.46
N PRO A 91 17.00 31.01 -6.60
CA PRO A 91 18.29 30.47 -7.05
C PRO A 91 18.98 29.58 -6.01
N ASP A 92 18.63 29.70 -4.73
CA ASP A 92 19.25 28.96 -3.63
C ASP A 92 18.44 27.71 -3.20
N GLU A 93 17.37 27.38 -3.94
CA GLU A 93 16.48 26.26 -3.62
C GLU A 93 16.52 25.16 -4.69
N GLY A 94 16.68 23.91 -4.24
CA GLY A 94 16.51 22.73 -5.07
C GLY A 94 15.03 22.38 -5.27
N SER A 95 14.72 21.65 -6.35
CA SER A 95 13.37 21.13 -6.62
C SER A 95 13.29 19.63 -6.36
N ILE A 96 12.15 19.17 -5.86
CA ILE A 96 11.82 17.75 -5.73
C ILE A 96 10.52 17.51 -6.51
N ALA A 97 10.55 16.54 -7.42
CA ALA A 97 9.36 16.08 -8.12
C ALA A 97 9.07 14.63 -7.68
N VAL A 98 7.83 14.36 -7.29
CA VAL A 98 7.39 13.01 -6.91
C VAL A 98 6.36 12.53 -7.92
N GLU A 99 6.62 11.39 -8.53
CA GLU A 99 5.69 10.76 -9.45
C GLU A 99 5.33 9.35 -8.97
N PHE A 100 4.03 9.11 -8.83
CA PHE A 100 3.48 7.81 -8.50
C PHE A 100 2.77 7.21 -9.71
N HIS A 101 3.20 6.02 -10.10
CA HIS A 101 2.62 5.26 -11.21
C HIS A 101 1.84 4.06 -10.70
N MET A 102 0.62 3.87 -11.22
CA MET A 102 -0.20 2.69 -10.94
C MET A 102 -0.57 2.01 -12.27
N PRO A 103 0.29 1.14 -12.81
CA PRO A 103 0.01 0.43 -14.06
C PRO A 103 -1.13 -0.61 -13.89
N PRO A 104 -1.74 -1.08 -15.00
CA PRO A 104 -2.83 -2.07 -14.98
C PRO A 104 -2.50 -3.39 -14.27
N ILE A 105 -1.21 -3.75 -14.17
CA ILE A 105 -0.75 -4.93 -13.42
C ILE A 105 -0.98 -4.82 -11.91
N CYS A 106 -1.13 -3.60 -11.38
CA CYS A 106 -1.33 -3.36 -9.95
C CYS A 106 -2.75 -3.65 -9.48
N SER A 107 -3.76 -3.47 -10.34
CA SER A 107 -5.16 -3.68 -9.98
C SER A 107 -6.05 -3.83 -11.22
N PRO A 108 -7.03 -4.74 -11.21
CA PRO A 108 -8.00 -4.88 -12.29
C PRO A 108 -8.91 -3.65 -12.47
N LEU A 109 -8.94 -2.74 -11.49
CA LEU A 109 -9.66 -1.46 -11.60
C LEU A 109 -8.97 -0.48 -12.54
N VAL A 110 -7.67 -0.63 -12.76
CA VAL A 110 -6.88 0.23 -13.64
C VAL A 110 -6.92 -0.34 -15.06
N ARG A 111 -7.56 0.39 -15.97
CA ARG A 111 -7.66 -0.02 -17.37
C ARG A 111 -6.46 0.48 -18.18
N PRO A 112 -5.93 -0.32 -19.12
CA PRO A 112 -4.95 0.18 -20.09
C PRO A 112 -5.46 1.42 -20.82
N GLY A 113 -4.64 2.46 -20.93
CA GLY A 113 -4.95 3.70 -21.65
C GLY A 113 -5.63 4.80 -20.82
N ARG A 114 -6.16 4.49 -19.62
CA ARG A 114 -6.64 5.52 -18.68
C ARG A 114 -5.75 5.50 -17.43
N PRO A 115 -5.07 6.61 -17.08
CA PRO A 115 -4.32 6.66 -15.83
C PRO A 115 -5.27 6.48 -14.65
N ALA A 116 -4.79 5.82 -13.59
CA ALA A 116 -5.56 5.66 -12.37
C ALA A 116 -5.81 7.05 -11.75
N GLU A 117 -7.06 7.39 -11.45
CA GLU A 117 -7.41 8.71 -10.87
C GLU A 117 -6.74 8.96 -9.52
N ILE A 118 -6.44 7.89 -8.79
CA ILE A 118 -5.79 7.97 -7.48
C ILE A 118 -4.29 8.27 -7.58
N ALA A 119 -3.66 7.98 -8.73
CA ALA A 119 -2.23 8.15 -8.89
C ALA A 119 -1.77 9.61 -8.70
N PRO A 120 -2.35 10.63 -9.38
CA PRO A 120 -1.95 12.02 -9.16
C PRO A 120 -2.24 12.51 -7.74
N VAL A 121 -3.30 12.00 -7.09
CA VAL A 121 -3.63 12.36 -5.70
C VAL A 121 -2.54 11.86 -4.75
N ILE A 122 -2.07 10.62 -4.94
CA ILE A 122 -0.98 10.05 -4.15
C ILE A 122 0.34 10.79 -4.42
N SER A 123 0.66 11.08 -5.69
CA SER A 123 1.85 11.87 -6.05
C SER A 123 1.87 13.19 -5.29
N LYS A 124 0.75 13.94 -5.35
CA LYS A 124 0.68 15.25 -4.69
C LYS A 124 0.74 15.15 -3.18
N ALA A 125 0.04 14.19 -2.57
CA ALA A 125 0.10 13.98 -1.13
C ALA A 125 1.52 13.63 -0.65
N LEU A 126 2.27 12.82 -1.42
CA LEU A 126 3.66 12.50 -1.10
C LEU A 126 4.58 13.71 -1.29
N GLU A 127 4.41 14.47 -2.37
CA GLU A 127 5.13 15.72 -2.61
C GLU A 127 4.91 16.72 -1.48
N ASP A 128 3.67 16.92 -1.03
CA ASP A 128 3.33 17.85 0.04
C ASP A 128 3.95 17.42 1.38
N VAL A 129 3.93 16.12 1.69
CA VAL A 129 4.58 15.56 2.87
C VAL A 129 6.09 15.78 2.80
N LEU A 130 6.73 15.40 1.69
CA LEU A 130 8.18 15.54 1.55
C LEU A 130 8.60 17.01 1.58
N THR A 131 7.92 17.88 0.86
CA THR A 131 8.21 19.32 0.85
C THR A 131 8.08 19.90 2.26
N ARG A 132 7.02 19.56 2.99
CA ARG A 132 6.83 20.04 4.36
C ARG A 132 7.95 19.63 5.32
N PHE A 133 8.52 18.44 5.16
CA PHE A 133 9.60 17.95 6.03
C PHE A 133 11.00 18.32 5.56
N PHE A 134 11.21 18.49 4.25
CA PHE A 134 12.53 18.62 3.63
C PHE A 134 12.82 19.99 3.01
N VAL A 135 11.94 20.99 3.14
CA VAL A 135 12.24 22.36 2.67
C VAL A 135 13.44 23.00 3.37
N SER A 136 13.71 22.70 4.66
CA SER A 136 14.87 23.27 5.36
C SER A 136 16.25 22.74 4.90
N PRO A 137 16.46 21.46 4.56
CA PRO A 137 17.74 20.97 4.02
C PRO A 137 17.96 21.22 2.52
N LEU A 138 16.94 21.64 1.76
CA LEU A 138 17.12 21.94 0.32
C LEU A 138 17.95 23.20 0.07
N THR A 139 18.04 24.11 1.05
CA THR A 139 18.87 25.32 1.00
C THR A 139 20.36 25.05 1.25
N SER A 140 20.72 23.88 1.81
CA SER A 140 22.10 23.54 2.20
C SER A 140 22.85 22.66 1.19
N ALA A 141 22.32 22.46 -0.01
CA ALA A 141 22.90 21.60 -1.05
C ALA A 141 23.72 22.36 -2.12
N LEU A 142 24.08 23.63 -1.84
CA LEU A 142 25.14 24.38 -2.52
C LEU A 142 26.44 24.28 -1.70
#